data_AF-A0A920IZ38-F1
#
_entry.id   AF-A0A920IZ38-F1
#
_cell.length_a   1.000
_cell.length_b   1.000
_cell.length_c   1.000
_cell.angle_alpha   90.00
_cell.angle_beta   90.00
_cell.angle_gamma   90.00
#
_symmetry.space_group_name_H-M   'P 1'
#
loop_
_entity.id
_entity.type
_entity.pdbx_description
1 polymer ?
#
loop_
_entity_poly.entity_id
_entity_poly.type
_entity_poly.pdbx_seq_one_letter_code
_entity_poly.pdbx_strand_id
1 'polypeptide(L)'
;MYEEKYGEFPTNPFIGEGFDGAILLALAMAKSGSDTVDGDSLRFVANAPGEKVGPGDMAKALELLKDGKDIDYVGVAGEQEIDENGDVSNTIEVWTIEGGKVTSTGRFESP
;
A
#
# COMPACT_ATOMS: atom_id res chain seq x y z
N MET A 1 -2.02 6.86 -14.12
CA MET A 1 -2.66 7.59 -13.00
C MET A 1 -1.90 8.86 -12.57
N TYR A 2 -0.78 8.79 -11.80
CA TYR A 2 -0.06 10.01 -11.41
C TYR A 2 0.76 10.58 -12.57
N GLU A 3 1.67 9.77 -13.12
CA GLU A 3 2.60 10.24 -14.16
C GLU A 3 1.87 10.67 -15.43
N GLU A 4 0.83 9.94 -15.78
CA GLU A 4 -0.10 10.28 -16.85
C GLU A 4 -0.72 11.68 -16.70
N LYS A 5 -0.96 12.12 -15.46
CA LYS A 5 -1.61 13.41 -15.15
C LYS A 5 -0.61 14.54 -14.89
N TYR A 6 0.53 14.22 -14.28
CA TYR A 6 1.45 15.21 -13.71
C TYR A 6 2.89 15.10 -14.23
N GLY A 7 3.21 14.10 -15.04
CA GLY A 7 4.54 13.89 -15.60
C GLY A 7 5.40 12.96 -14.76
N GLU A 8 6.55 13.42 -14.27
CA GLU A 8 7.49 12.57 -13.54
C GLU A 8 7.02 12.35 -12.09
N PHE A 9 7.13 11.12 -11.59
CA PHE A 9 6.86 10.84 -10.18
C PHE A 9 7.89 11.56 -9.29
N PRO A 10 7.48 12.24 -8.19
CA PRO A 10 8.44 12.96 -7.36
C PRO A 10 9.40 12.00 -6.66
N THR A 11 10.68 12.34 -6.60
CA THR A 11 11.72 11.49 -6.00
C THR A 11 11.82 11.62 -4.48
N ASN A 12 10.76 12.12 -3.82
CA ASN A 12 10.77 12.25 -2.37
C ASN A 12 10.51 10.87 -1.75
N PRO A 13 11.27 10.49 -0.71
CA PRO A 13 11.04 9.22 -0.02
C PRO A 13 9.65 9.23 0.65
N PHE A 14 9.07 8.04 0.79
CA PHE A 14 7.83 7.81 1.51
C PHE A 14 6.53 8.34 0.87
N ILE A 15 6.55 8.80 -0.39
CA ILE A 15 5.30 9.19 -1.09
C ILE A 15 4.39 7.98 -1.33
N GLY A 16 4.96 6.85 -1.78
CA GLY A 16 4.19 5.63 -2.05
C GLY A 16 3.55 5.11 -0.76
N GLU A 17 4.32 5.09 0.31
CA GLU A 17 3.96 4.65 1.65
C GLU A 17 2.86 5.53 2.24
N GLY A 18 2.95 6.85 2.08
CA GLY A 18 1.90 7.77 2.50
C GLY A 18 0.60 7.58 1.71
N PHE A 19 0.71 7.30 0.41
CA PHE A 19 -0.45 6.99 -0.44
C PHE A 19 -1.10 5.66 -0.05
N ASP A 20 -0.30 4.62 0.16
CA ASP A 20 -0.75 3.29 0.57
C ASP A 20 -1.40 3.32 1.96
N GLY A 21 -0.82 4.06 2.91
CA GLY A 21 -1.43 4.28 4.22
C GLY A 21 -2.81 4.92 4.13
N ALA A 22 -3.00 5.88 3.23
CA ALA A 22 -4.33 6.48 3.02
C ALA A 22 -5.35 5.49 2.43
N ILE A 23 -4.92 4.63 1.50
CA ILE A 23 -5.78 3.58 0.93
C ILE A 23 -6.13 2.52 1.98
N LEU A 24 -5.14 2.05 2.75
CA LEU A 24 -5.35 1.07 3.80
C LEU A 24 -6.38 1.57 4.84
N LEU A 25 -6.27 2.83 5.28
CA LEU A 25 -7.26 3.43 6.16
C LEU A 25 -8.66 3.43 5.54
N ALA A 26 -8.78 3.78 4.25
CA ALA A 26 -10.06 3.79 3.54
C ALA A 26 -10.68 2.39 3.41
N LEU A 27 -9.87 1.38 3.07
CA LEU A 27 -10.30 -0.01 2.99
C LEU A 27 -10.70 -0.57 4.36
N ALA A 28 -9.94 -0.24 5.40
CA ALA A 28 -10.26 -0.66 6.77
C ALA A 28 -11.58 -0.04 7.27
N MET A 29 -11.83 1.25 6.98
CA MET A 29 -13.13 1.88 7.25
C MET A 29 -14.27 1.20 6.46
N ALA A 30 -14.03 0.84 5.19
CA ALA A 30 -15.02 0.12 4.39
C ALA A 30 -15.31 -1.29 4.97
N LYS A 31 -14.30 -1.97 5.49
CA LYS A 31 -14.41 -3.28 6.12
C LYS A 31 -15.12 -3.24 7.47
N SER A 32 -14.87 -2.21 8.29
CA SER A 32 -15.45 -2.07 9.62
C SER A 32 -16.85 -1.45 9.58
N GLY A 33 -17.17 -0.69 8.54
CA GLY A 33 -18.38 0.13 8.47
C GLY A 33 -18.36 1.31 9.46
N SER A 34 -17.17 1.69 9.94
CA SER A 34 -16.93 2.77 10.91
C SER A 34 -16.03 3.85 10.31
N ASP A 35 -16.14 5.07 10.84
CA ASP A 35 -15.19 6.17 10.58
C ASP A 35 -13.91 6.05 11.43
N THR A 36 -13.86 5.07 12.33
CA THR A 36 -12.67 4.66 13.08
C THR A 36 -12.07 3.38 12.52
N VAL A 37 -10.74 3.33 12.53
CA VAL A 37 -9.97 2.15 12.09
C VAL A 37 -9.41 1.45 13.32
N ASP A 38 -9.67 0.14 13.43
CA ASP A 38 -8.99 -0.75 14.35
C ASP A 38 -7.89 -1.56 13.64
N GLY A 39 -6.98 -2.13 14.43
CA GLY A 39 -5.85 -2.91 13.89
C GLY A 39 -6.28 -4.19 13.18
N ASP A 40 -7.43 -4.76 13.56
CA ASP A 40 -7.92 -6.01 12.95
C ASP A 40 -8.46 -5.77 11.55
N SER A 41 -9.21 -4.68 11.36
CA SER A 41 -9.68 -4.25 10.04
C SER A 41 -8.53 -3.82 9.15
N LEU A 42 -7.50 -3.18 9.73
CA LEU A 42 -6.30 -2.79 9.01
C LEU A 42 -5.52 -4.03 8.52
N ARG A 43 -5.27 -5.01 9.39
CA ARG A 43 -4.64 -6.29 9.00
C ARG A 43 -5.47 -7.09 8.01
N PHE A 44 -6.81 -7.12 8.19
CA PHE A 44 -7.70 -7.84 7.29
C PHE A 44 -7.60 -7.36 5.84
N VAL A 45 -7.40 -6.06 5.62
CA VAL A 45 -7.31 -5.51 4.25
C VAL A 45 -5.89 -5.51 3.69
N ALA A 46 -4.88 -5.62 4.55
CA ALA A 46 -3.47 -5.53 4.19
C ALA A 46 -2.79 -6.88 3.93
N ASN A 47 -3.28 -7.95 4.56
CA ASN A 47 -2.55 -9.22 4.65
C ASN A 47 -3.22 -10.33 3.86
N ALA A 48 -2.43 -11.29 3.40
CA ALA A 48 -2.92 -12.59 2.97
C ALA A 48 -3.66 -13.34 4.11
N PRO A 49 -4.62 -14.23 3.79
CA PRO A 49 -5.08 -14.62 2.46
C PRO A 49 -6.08 -13.62 1.87
N GLY A 50 -6.15 -13.52 0.55
CA GLY A 50 -7.14 -12.68 -0.11
C GLY A 50 -6.88 -12.55 -1.60
N GLU A 51 -7.81 -11.93 -2.31
CA GLU A 51 -7.55 -11.53 -3.68
C GLU A 51 -6.66 -10.27 -3.69
N LYS A 52 -5.53 -10.35 -4.40
CA LYS A 52 -4.63 -9.20 -4.55
C LYS A 52 -5.32 -8.05 -5.27
N VAL A 53 -5.29 -6.88 -4.64
CA VAL A 53 -5.86 -5.64 -5.16
C VAL A 53 -4.85 -4.51 -5.01
N GLY A 54 -4.70 -3.68 -6.05
CA GLY A 54 -3.82 -2.51 -6.00
C GLY A 54 -4.59 -1.20 -6.11
N PRO A 55 -3.89 -0.05 -6.14
CA PRO A 55 -4.48 1.29 -6.33
C PRO A 55 -5.44 1.42 -7.51
N GLY A 56 -5.26 0.61 -8.56
CA GLY A 56 -6.13 0.59 -9.74
C GLY A 56 -7.43 -0.19 -9.56
N ASP A 57 -7.56 -0.99 -8.50
CA ASP A 57 -8.62 -1.97 -8.29
C ASP A 57 -9.62 -1.57 -7.20
N MET A 58 -9.65 -0.30 -6.79
CA MET A 58 -10.44 0.16 -5.63
C MET A 58 -11.93 -0.19 -5.71
N ALA A 59 -12.55 -0.09 -6.89
CA ALA A 59 -13.94 -0.48 -7.08
C ALA A 59 -14.16 -1.98 -6.80
N LYS A 60 -13.24 -2.83 -7.27
CA LYS A 60 -13.24 -4.27 -7.05
C LYS A 60 -12.98 -4.60 -5.58
N ALA A 61 -12.01 -3.95 -4.95
CA ALA A 61 -11.71 -4.14 -3.53
C ALA A 61 -12.94 -3.87 -2.66
N LEU A 62 -13.66 -2.76 -2.91
CA LEU A 62 -14.89 -2.42 -2.19
C LEU A 62 -16.02 -3.44 -2.45
N GLU A 63 -16.14 -3.97 -3.66
CA GLU A 63 -17.11 -5.03 -3.98
C GLU A 63 -16.80 -6.33 -3.24
N LEU A 64 -15.53 -6.75 -3.21
CA LEU A 64 -15.08 -7.93 -2.46
C LEU A 64 -15.37 -7.78 -0.96
N LEU A 65 -15.05 -6.63 -0.37
CA LEU A 65 -15.34 -6.34 1.04
C LEU A 65 -16.85 -6.37 1.33
N LYS A 66 -17.67 -5.84 0.43
CA LYS A 66 -19.13 -5.87 0.55
C LYS A 66 -19.69 -7.30 0.48
N ASP A 67 -19.09 -8.15 -0.34
CA ASP A 67 -19.40 -9.58 -0.45
C ASP A 67 -18.89 -10.40 0.75
N GLY A 68 -18.13 -9.78 1.66
CA GLY A 68 -17.50 -10.46 2.79
C GLY A 68 -16.32 -11.36 2.40
N LYS A 69 -15.65 -11.06 1.28
CA LYS A 69 -14.45 -11.77 0.82
C LYS A 69 -13.18 -11.10 1.32
N ASP A 70 -12.15 -11.90 1.50
CA ASP A 70 -10.83 -11.43 1.92
C ASP A 70 -10.09 -10.77 0.75
N ILE A 71 -9.34 -9.71 1.05
CA ILE A 71 -8.51 -8.98 0.11
C ILE A 71 -7.08 -8.90 0.63
N ASP A 72 -6.12 -8.75 -0.27
CA ASP A 72 -4.71 -8.54 0.03
C ASP A 72 -4.26 -7.27 -0.73
N TYR A 73 -4.15 -6.14 -0.02
CA TYR A 73 -3.77 -4.88 -0.64
C TYR A 73 -2.27 -4.82 -0.94
N VAL A 74 -1.94 -4.77 -2.23
CA VAL A 74 -0.57 -4.57 -2.73
C VAL A 74 -0.44 -3.14 -3.26
N GLY A 75 0.25 -2.31 -2.48
CA GLY A 75 0.38 -0.88 -2.72
C GLY A 75 1.47 -0.51 -3.73
N VAL A 76 1.64 0.80 -3.91
CA VAL A 76 2.74 1.37 -4.73
C VAL A 76 4.09 1.03 -4.09
N ALA A 77 4.15 1.07 -2.76
CA ALA A 77 5.29 0.63 -1.97
C ALA A 77 5.33 -0.89 -1.80
N GLY A 78 4.56 -1.67 -2.54
CA GLY A 78 4.58 -3.13 -2.47
C GLY A 78 3.63 -3.72 -1.43
N GLU A 79 3.92 -4.95 -1.01
CA GLU A 79 3.13 -5.65 0.00
C GLU A 79 3.21 -4.93 1.35
N GLN A 80 2.09 -4.91 2.06
CA GLN A 80 1.95 -4.15 3.32
C GLN A 80 1.90 -5.05 4.55
N GLU A 81 1.97 -6.38 4.37
CA GLU A 81 1.85 -7.43 5.38
C GLU A 81 2.19 -6.95 6.79
N ILE A 82 1.14 -6.71 7.58
CA ILE A 82 1.18 -6.07 8.89
C ILE A 82 1.21 -7.16 9.97
N ASP A 83 2.26 -7.19 10.77
CA ASP A 83 2.40 -8.15 11.86
C ASP A 83 1.50 -7.83 13.07
N GLU A 84 1.56 -8.67 14.11
CA GLU A 84 0.78 -8.48 15.34
C GLU A 84 1.14 -7.18 16.10
N ASN A 85 2.35 -6.66 15.89
CA ASN A 85 2.86 -5.42 16.50
C ASN A 85 2.50 -4.17 15.68
N GLY A 86 2.04 -4.34 14.44
CA GLY A 86 1.73 -3.26 13.50
C GLY A 86 2.86 -2.90 12.55
N ASP A 87 3.92 -3.70 12.48
CA ASP A 87 5.04 -3.50 11.55
C ASP A 87 4.71 -4.08 10.17
N VAL A 88 5.11 -3.38 9.11
CA VAL A 88 4.95 -3.82 7.71
C VAL A 88 6.17 -4.62 7.25
N SER A 89 6.00 -5.46 6.21
CA SER A 89 7.11 -6.13 5.54
C SER A 89 8.19 -5.14 5.09
N ASN A 90 9.43 -5.37 5.53
CA ASN A 90 10.53 -4.43 5.35
C ASN A 90 11.05 -4.45 3.91
N THR A 91 10.81 -3.38 3.17
CA THR A 91 11.43 -3.16 1.86
C THR A 91 12.40 -1.98 1.91
N ILE A 92 13.64 -2.22 1.49
CA ILE A 92 14.71 -1.23 1.45
C ILE A 92 14.96 -0.83 0.00
N GLU A 93 14.92 0.46 -0.29
CA GLU A 93 15.37 1.00 -1.57
C GLU A 93 16.72 1.72 -1.40
N VAL A 94 17.68 1.42 -2.26
CA VAL A 94 19.01 2.05 -2.23
C VAL A 94 19.10 3.05 -3.37
N TRP A 95 19.43 4.30 -3.03
CA TRP A 95 19.55 5.38 -4.00
C TRP A 95 20.97 5.90 -4.11
N THR A 96 21.29 6.46 -5.28
CA THR A 96 22.48 7.26 -5.54
C THR A 96 22.10 8.62 -6.09
N ILE A 97 23.01 9.59 -6.02
CA ILE A 97 22.84 10.91 -6.64
C ILE A 97 23.81 11.02 -7.81
N GLU A 98 23.27 11.05 -9.03
CA GLU A 98 24.04 11.19 -10.27
C GLU A 98 23.65 12.47 -10.98
N GLY A 99 24.62 13.36 -11.22
CA GLY A 99 24.36 14.64 -11.90
C GLY A 99 23.33 15.53 -11.20
N GLY A 100 23.20 15.41 -9.88
CA GLY A 100 22.19 16.15 -9.08
C GLY A 100 20.79 15.53 -9.10
N LYS A 101 20.63 14.32 -9.64
CA LYS A 101 19.35 13.59 -9.66
C LYS A 101 19.43 12.33 -8.80
N VAL A 102 18.37 12.07 -8.04
CA VAL A 102 18.18 10.80 -7.32
C VAL A 102 17.96 9.71 -8.37
N THR A 103 18.75 8.64 -8.29
CA THR A 103 18.65 7.46 -9.17
C THR A 103 18.56 6.22 -8.30
N SER A 104 17.53 5.39 -8.54
CA SER A 104 17.39 4.12 -7.83
C SER A 104 18.45 3.13 -8.29
N THR A 105 19.06 2.43 -7.33
CA THR A 105 20.05 1.36 -7.57
C THR A 105 19.47 -0.03 -7.34
N GLY A 106 18.22 -0.11 -6.88
CA GLY A 106 17.53 -1.37 -6.61
C GLY A 106 16.68 -1.32 -5.34
N ARG A 107 15.73 -2.25 -5.28
CA ARG A 107 14.84 -2.48 -4.15
C ARG A 107 15.06 -3.90 -3.62
N PHE A 108 15.13 -4.03 -2.31
CA PHE A 108 15.42 -5.28 -1.59
C PHE A 108 14.33 -5.52 -0.57
N GLU A 109 13.70 -6.68 -0.62
CA GLU A 109 12.85 -7.15 0.47
C GLU A 109 13.73 -7.83 1.50
N SER A 110 13.61 -7.40 2.75
CA SER A 110 14.22 -8.12 3.87
C SER A 110 13.54 -9.49 3.97
N PRO A 111 14.29 -10.58 4.14
CA PRO A 111 13.71 -11.88 4.45
C PRO A 111 12.95 -11.86 5.78
#